data_AF-A0A2N2CJY6-F1
#
_entry.id   AF-A0A2N2CJY6-F1
#
_cell.length_a   1.000
_cell.length_b   1.000
_cell.length_c   1.000
_cell.angle_alpha   90.00
_cell.angle_beta   90.00
_cell.angle_gamma   90.00
#
_symmetry.space_group_name_H-M   'P 1'
#
loop_
_entity.id
_entity.type
_entity.pdbx_description
1 polymer ?
#
loop_
_entity_poly.entity_id
_entity_poly.type
_entity_poly.pdbx_seq_one_letter_code
_entity_poly.pdbx_strand_id
1 'polypeptide(L)' 'TTLFAITALYIFGVEAIREFALPLIVGILAGTYSSIFIASPIWYLLKTRKGDTNYYNPNKASK' A
#
# COMPACT_ATOMS: atom_id res chain seq x y z
N THR A 1 -6.08 -11.50 7.34
CA THR A 1 -7.09 -11.65 8.41
C THR A 1 -8.39 -10.94 8.07
N THR A 2 -8.33 -9.71 7.54
CA THR A 2 -9.50 -8.92 7.13
C THR A 2 -10.34 -9.61 6.06
N LEU A 3 -9.74 -10.08 4.95
CA LEU A 3 -10.46 -10.80 3.90
C LEU A 3 -11.24 -12.01 4.45
N PHE A 4 -10.61 -12.79 5.32
CA PHE A 4 -11.27 -13.94 5.97
C PHE A 4 -12.49 -13.51 6.81
N ALA A 5 -12.36 -12.44 7.60
CA ALA A 5 -13.47 -11.92 8.38
C ALA A 5 -14.63 -11.45 7.49
N ILE A 6 -14.35 -10.72 6.40
CA ILE A 6 -15.36 -10.16 5.50
C ILE A 6 -16.03 -11.26 4.66
N THR A 7 -15.28 -12.29 4.25
CA THR A 7 -15.85 -13.46 3.57
C THR A 7 -16.78 -14.26 4.50
N ALA A 8 -16.40 -14.46 5.77
CA ALA A 8 -17.29 -15.07 6.75
C ALA A 8 -18.56 -14.22 6.96
N LEU A 9 -18.40 -12.89 7.04
CA LEU A 9 -19.51 -11.95 7.16
C LEU A 9 -20.42 -11.92 5.92
N TYR A 10 -19.87 -12.16 4.72
CA TYR A 10 -20.65 -12.28 3.49
C TYR A 10 -21.50 -13.55 3.45
N ILE A 11 -21.02 -14.65 4.03
CA ILE A 11 -21.72 -15.94 4.06
C ILE A 11 -22.76 -15.98 5.18
N PHE A 12 -22.42 -15.49 6.38
CA PHE A 12 -23.29 -15.54 7.57
C PHE A 12 -24.10 -14.24 7.78
N GLY A 13 -23.83 -13.18 7.03
CA GLY A 13 -24.48 -11.88 7.18
C GLY A 13 -25.83 -11.77 6.48
N VAL A 14 -26.67 -10.88 7.02
CA VAL A 14 -27.99 -10.53 6.47
C VAL A 14 -27.83 -9.74 5.17
N GLU A 15 -28.84 -9.73 4.30
CA GLU A 15 -28.82 -9.07 2.97
C GLU A 15 -28.21 -7.67 2.98
N ALA A 16 -28.61 -6.81 3.91
CA ALA A 16 -28.07 -5.45 4.02
C ALA A 16 -26.54 -5.42 4.13
N ILE A 17 -25.94 -6.39 4.83
CA ILE A 17 -24.49 -6.44 5.06
C ILE A 17 -23.76 -7.02 3.84
N ARG A 18 -24.40 -7.91 3.08
CA ARG A 18 -23.84 -8.47 1.85
C ARG A 18 -23.65 -7.40 0.78
N GLU A 19 -24.59 -6.47 0.66
CA GLU A 19 -24.49 -5.30 -0.22
C GLU A 19 -23.32 -4.38 0.13
N PHE A 20 -22.97 -4.26 1.43
CA PHE A 20 -21.80 -3.49 1.88
C PHE A 20 -20.48 -4.27 1.81
N ALA A 21 -20.52 -5.59 1.99
CA ALA A 21 -19.33 -6.43 2.01
C ALA A 21 -18.70 -6.60 0.62
N LEU A 22 -19.50 -6.64 -0.45
CA LEU A 22 -19.00 -6.73 -1.83
C LEU A 22 -18.03 -5.59 -2.21
N PRO A 23 -18.40 -4.30 -2.09
CA PRO A 23 -17.49 -3.19 -2.38
C PRO A 23 -16.29 -3.14 -1.42
N LEU A 24 -16.44 -3.58 -0.17
CA LEU A 24 -15.33 -3.69 0.77
C LEU A 24 -14.27 -4.70 0.31
N ILE A 25 -14.69 -5.88 -0.18
CA ILE A 25 -13.77 -6.90 -0.70
C ILE A 25 -13.01 -6.35 -1.91
N VAL A 26 -13.72 -5.75 -2.86
CA VAL A 26 -13.09 -5.16 -4.06
C VAL A 26 -12.14 -4.03 -3.69
N GLY A 27 -12.54 -3.14 -2.77
CA GLY A 27 -11.72 -2.03 -2.31
C GLY A 27 -10.45 -2.49 -1.59
N ILE A 28 -10.54 -3.54 -0.76
CA ILE A 28 -9.37 -4.11 -0.09
C ILE A 28 -8.44 -4.81 -1.07
N LEU A 29 -8.97 -5.56 -2.04
CA LEU A 29 -8.14 -6.18 -3.08
C LEU A 29 -7.40 -5.12 -3.89
N ALA A 30 -8.11 -4.12 -4.40
CA ALA A 30 -7.54 -3.02 -5.16
C ALA A 30 -6.52 -2.21 -4.32
N GLY A 31 -6.86 -1.89 -3.08
CA GLY A 31 -6.00 -1.13 -2.17
C GLY A 31 -4.76 -1.90 -1.73
N THR A 32 -4.88 -3.20 -1.47
CA THR A 32 -3.74 -4.05 -1.10
C THR A 32 -2.79 -4.22 -2.28
N TYR A 33 -3.33 -4.48 -3.47
CA TYR A 33 -2.53 -4.57 -4.69
C TYR A 33 -1.81 -3.24 -4.95
N SER A 34 -2.53 -2.12 -4.92
CA SER A 34 -1.95 -0.79 -5.06
C SER A 34 -0.84 -0.52 -4.05
N SER A 35 -1.04 -0.84 -2.77
CA SER A 35 -0.04 -0.62 -1.73
C SER A 35 1.26 -1.39 -2.00
N ILE A 36 1.17 -2.66 -2.40
CA ILE A 36 2.36 -3.49 -2.65
C ILE A 36 3.13 -2.99 -3.89
N PHE A 37 2.41 -2.69 -4.99
CA PHE A 37 3.04 -2.35 -6.27
C PHE A 37 3.43 -0.88 -6.40
N ILE A 38 2.69 0.05 -5.78
CA ILE A 38 2.93 1.50 -5.89
C ILE A 38 3.85 2.01 -4.77
N ALA A 39 3.77 1.46 -3.55
CA ALA A 39 4.62 1.95 -2.46
C ALA A 39 6.11 1.64 -2.67
N SER A 40 6.45 0.49 -3.27
CA SER A 40 7.84 0.10 -3.54
C SER A 40 8.60 1.09 -4.46
N PRO A 41 8.10 1.44 -5.66
CA PRO A 41 8.76 2.42 -6.52
C PRO A 41 8.74 3.84 -5.93
N ILE A 42 7.67 4.22 -5.21
CA ILE A 42 7.60 5.52 -4.54
C ILE A 42 8.67 5.64 -3.44
N TRP A 43 8.84 4.60 -2.63
CA TRP A 43 9.88 4.56 -1.60
C TRP A 43 11.27 4.64 -2.20
N TYR A 44 11.51 3.91 -3.30
CA TYR A 44 12.78 3.96 -4.03
C TYR A 44 13.09 5.37 -4.56
N LEU A 45 12.13 6.01 -5.23
CA LEU A 45 12.27 7.37 -5.75
C LEU A 45 12.55 8.40 -4.64
N LEU A 46 11.85 8.29 -3.51
CA LEU A 46 12.08 9.15 -2.35
C LEU A 46 13.47 8.93 -1.75
N LYS A 47 13.93 7.67 -1.67
CA LYS A 47 15.26 7.34 -1.16
C LYS A 47 16.37 7.87 -2.06
N THR A 48 16.23 7.76 -3.40
CA THR A 48 17.20 8.32 -4.35
C THR A 48 17.31 9.84 -4.19
N ARG A 49 16.17 10.56 -4.17
CA ARG A 49 16.16 12.02 -4.00
C ARG A 49 16.78 12.50 -2.68
N LYS A 50 16.67 11.71 -1.61
CA LYS A 50 17.23 12.05 -0.29
C LYS A 50 18.69 11.63 -0.12
N GLY A 51 19.13 10.61 -0.86
CA GLY A 51 20.52 10.15 -0.92
C GLY A 51 21.43 11.14 -1.63
N ASP A 52 21.01 11.68 -2.77
CA ASP A 52 21.84 12.55 -3.61
C ASP A 52 22.28 13.83 -2.88
N THR A 53 21.43 14.40 -2.03
CA THR A 53 21.78 15.58 -1.23
C THR A 53 22.86 15.29 -0.19
N ASN A 54 22.93 14.06 0.35
CA ASN A 54 23.94 13.67 1.34
C ASN A 54 25.25 13.18 0.70
N TYR A 55 25.19 12.69 -0.55
CA TYR A 55 26.38 12.30 -1.32
C TYR A 55 27.04 13.48 -2.03
N TYR A 56 26.31 14.52 -2.38
CA TYR A 56 26.89 15.79 -2.82
C TYR A 56 27.46 16.57 -1.63
N ASN A 57 28.60 16.11 -1.11
CA ASN A 57 29.45 16.90 -0.24
C ASN A 57 30.69 17.35 -1.03
N PRO A 58 30.67 18.56 -1.64
CA PRO A 58 31.83 19.07 -2.39
C PRO A 58 33.09 19.22 -1.53
N ASN A 59 32.94 19.25 -0.19
CA ASN A 59 34.06 19.35 0.74
C ASN A 59 34.77 18.01 1.01
N LYS A 60 34.28 16.88 0.47
CA LYS A 60 34.89 15.55 0.63
C LYS A 60 35.82 15.15 -0.53
N ALA A 61 35.69 15.78 -1.70
CA ALA A 61 36.50 15.48 -2.89
C ALA A 61 37.82 16.26 -2.95
N SER A 62 38.02 17.20 -2.03
CA SER A 62 39.20 18.08 -1.96
C SER A 62 40.12 17.72 -0.78
N LYS A 63 40.26 16.42 -0.46
CA LYS A 63 41.21 15.95 0.53
C LYS A 63 41.96 14.73 0.03
#